data_AF-A0A445CDJ6-F1
#
_entry.id   AF-A0A445CDJ6-F1
#
_cell.length_a   1.000
_cell.length_b   1.000
_cell.length_c   1.000
_cell.angle_alpha   90.00
_cell.angle_beta   90.00
_cell.angle_gamma   90.00
#
_symmetry.space_group_name_H-M   'P 1'
#
loop_
_entity.id
_entity.type
_entity.pdbx_description
1 polymer ?
#
loop_
_entity_poly.entity_id
_entity_poly.type
_entity_poly.pdbx_seq_one_letter_code
_entity_poly.pdbx_strand_id
1 'polypeptide(L)'
;MDASICLKKVLLFQKSALYKCNMAEKPAVLTRVVDSMTDNLRPTRAEATDVANAVLDGSDAILLGAETLCGLYPIETISTFGRICSEVISFHISVE
;
A
#
# COMPACT_ATOMS: atom_id res chain seq x y z
N MET A 1 -15.96 7.47 -5.37
CA MET A 1 -16.30 6.24 -4.62
C MET A 1 -17.47 6.59 -3.72
N ASP A 2 -18.58 5.89 -3.87
CA ASP A 2 -19.78 6.13 -3.06
C ASP A 2 -19.45 5.92 -1.58
N ALA A 3 -19.71 6.92 -0.74
CA ALA A 3 -19.47 6.90 0.70
C ALA A 3 -20.30 5.83 1.46
N SER A 4 -21.15 5.09 0.73
CA SER A 4 -22.01 4.02 1.25
C SER A 4 -21.33 2.65 1.39
N ILE A 5 -20.08 2.49 0.91
CA ILE A 5 -19.37 1.21 0.97
C ILE A 5 -18.68 1.07 2.32
N CYS A 6 -19.17 0.14 3.15
CA CYS A 6 -18.54 -0.23 4.41
C CYS A 6 -17.03 -0.52 4.22
N LEU A 7 -16.16 0.05 5.06
CA LEU A 7 -14.69 -0.15 4.99
C LEU A 7 -14.28 -1.61 4.83
N LYS A 8 -14.96 -2.53 5.52
CA LYS A 8 -14.69 -3.98 5.41
C LYS A 8 -14.88 -4.51 3.99
N LYS A 9 -15.87 -3.99 3.25
CA LYS A 9 -16.11 -4.38 1.86
C LYS A 9 -15.03 -3.84 0.94
N VAL A 10 -14.49 -2.65 1.21
CA VAL A 10 -13.38 -2.07 0.41
C VAL A 10 -12.16 -2.98 0.44
N LEU A 11 -11.75 -3.43 1.64
CA LEU A 11 -10.61 -4.34 1.79
C LEU A 11 -10.83 -5.67 1.05
N LEU A 12 -12.03 -6.25 1.16
CA LEU A 12 -12.37 -7.48 0.44
C LEU A 12 -12.33 -7.29 -1.08
N PHE A 13 -12.78 -6.14 -1.57
CA PHE A 13 -12.71 -5.80 -2.99
C PHE A 13 -11.28 -5.68 -3.48
N GLN A 14 -10.43 -4.99 -2.72
CA GLN A 14 -9.01 -4.81 -3.04
C GLN A 14 -8.30 -6.15 -3.13
N LYS A 15 -8.51 -7.04 -2.14
CA LYS A 15 -7.93 -8.38 -2.16
C LYS A 15 -8.45 -9.23 -3.31
N SER A 16 -9.75 -9.19 -3.58
CA SER A 16 -10.34 -9.91 -4.72
C SER A 16 -9.85 -9.39 -6.06
N ALA A 17 -9.64 -8.07 -6.20
CA ALA A 17 -9.12 -7.45 -7.41
C ALA A 17 -7.68 -7.89 -7.68
N LEU A 18 -6.80 -7.81 -6.67
CA LEU A 18 -5.43 -8.29 -6.76
C LEU A 18 -5.37 -9.75 -7.18
N TYR A 19 -6.12 -10.62 -6.50
CA TYR A 19 -6.16 -12.04 -6.82
C TYR A 19 -6.56 -12.31 -8.28
N LYS A 20 -7.58 -11.61 -8.79
CA LYS A 20 -8.02 -11.75 -10.18
C LYS A 20 -7.00 -11.24 -11.19
N CYS A 21 -6.30 -10.15 -10.88
CA CYS A 21 -5.22 -9.62 -11.72
C CYS A 21 -4.07 -10.63 -11.79
N ASN A 22 -3.66 -11.18 -10.64
CA ASN A 22 -2.57 -12.15 -10.56
C ASN A 22 -2.92 -13.43 -11.33
N MET A 23 -4.15 -13.95 -11.19
CA MET A 23 -4.61 -15.11 -11.98
C MET A 23 -4.66 -14.84 -13.49
N ALA A 24 -4.86 -13.60 -13.89
CA ALA A 24 -4.93 -13.19 -15.30
C ALA A 24 -3.57 -12.72 -15.85
N GLU A 25 -2.50 -12.82 -15.05
CA GLU A 25 -1.16 -12.33 -15.38
C GLU A 25 -1.17 -10.84 -15.79
N LYS A 26 -2.05 -10.05 -15.18
CA LYS A 26 -2.16 -8.61 -15.42
C LYS A 26 -1.54 -7.84 -14.26
N PRO A 27 -0.64 -6.87 -14.54
CA PRO A 27 -0.06 -6.04 -13.49
C PRO A 27 -1.14 -5.31 -12.69
N ALA A 28 -1.03 -5.36 -11.37
CA ALA A 28 -1.91 -4.68 -10.43
C ALA A 28 -1.14 -3.60 -9.66
N VAL A 29 -1.70 -2.38 -9.65
CA VAL A 29 -1.12 -1.24 -8.93
C VAL A 29 -2.11 -0.75 -7.89
N LEU A 30 -1.65 -0.66 -6.64
CA LEU A 30 -2.42 -0.07 -5.55
C LEU A 30 -2.09 1.40 -5.35
N THR A 31 -3.01 2.14 -4.73
CA THR A 31 -2.82 3.55 -4.40
C THR A 31 -3.45 3.89 -3.05
N ARG A 32 -3.16 5.08 -2.52
CA ARG A 32 -3.71 5.63 -1.28
C ARG A 32 -3.47 4.75 -0.05
N VAL A 33 -2.20 4.42 0.17
CA VAL A 33 -1.78 3.50 1.25
C VAL A 33 -1.14 4.23 2.43
N VAL A 34 -0.61 5.44 2.21
CA VAL A 34 0.08 6.26 3.24
C VAL A 34 -0.36 7.73 3.19
N ASP A 35 -1.64 7.98 2.93
CA ASP A 35 -2.22 9.32 2.74
C ASP A 35 -1.89 10.29 3.90
N SER A 36 -1.82 9.80 5.14
CA SER A 36 -1.52 10.62 6.31
C SER A 36 -0.14 11.26 6.26
N MET A 37 0.79 10.71 5.48
CA MET A 37 2.14 11.26 5.32
C MET A 37 2.18 12.56 4.51
N THR A 38 1.05 12.99 3.94
CA THR A 38 0.90 14.33 3.34
C THR A 38 1.21 15.41 4.37
N ASP A 39 0.69 15.26 5.59
CA ASP A 39 0.82 16.26 6.66
C ASP A 39 1.68 15.76 7.84
N ASN A 40 1.99 14.46 7.89
CA ASN A 40 2.70 13.84 9.00
C ASN A 40 4.03 13.22 8.55
N LEU A 41 5.04 13.29 9.42
CA LEU A 41 6.37 12.71 9.15
C LEU A 41 6.37 11.18 9.09
N ARG A 42 5.36 10.52 9.68
CA ARG A 42 5.27 9.05 9.78
C ARG A 42 3.86 8.58 9.46
N PRO A 43 3.71 7.41 8.82
CA PRO A 43 2.40 6.84 8.57
C PRO A 43 1.78 6.34 9.88
N THR A 44 0.48 6.15 9.86
CA THR A 44 -0.23 5.46 10.94
C THR A 44 0.13 3.98 10.95
N ARG A 45 -0.09 3.31 12.09
CA ARG A 45 0.10 1.85 12.18
C ARG A 45 -0.80 1.09 11.19
N ALA A 46 -2.00 1.61 10.94
CA ALA A 46 -2.94 1.03 9.98
C ALA A 46 -2.37 1.09 8.55
N GLU A 47 -1.91 2.27 8.13
CA GLU A 47 -1.28 2.45 6.80
C GLU A 47 -0.03 1.62 6.62
N ALA A 48 0.86 1.55 7.62
CA ALA A 48 2.03 0.68 7.56
C ALA A 48 1.64 -0.81 7.41
N THR A 49 0.55 -1.23 8.06
CA THR A 49 0.02 -2.59 7.94
C THR A 49 -0.61 -2.81 6.56
N ASP A 50 -1.28 -1.81 6.00
CA ASP A 50 -1.88 -1.87 4.66
C ASP A 50 -0.81 -1.97 3.56
N VAL A 51 0.31 -1.23 3.69
CA VAL A 51 1.48 -1.38 2.80
C VAL A 51 2.04 -2.80 2.87
N ALA A 52 2.24 -3.32 4.09
CA ALA A 52 2.76 -4.67 4.27
C ALA A 52 1.83 -5.73 3.65
N ASN A 53 0.52 -5.62 3.89
CA ASN A 53 -0.47 -6.54 3.31
C ASN A 53 -0.52 -6.44 1.79
N ALA A 54 -0.43 -5.25 1.21
CA ALA A 54 -0.42 -5.06 -0.23
C ALA A 54 0.78 -5.76 -0.91
N VAL A 55 1.95 -5.70 -0.28
CA VAL A 55 3.15 -6.42 -0.75
C VAL A 55 2.93 -7.95 -0.64
N LEU A 56 2.43 -8.43 0.51
CA LEU A 56 2.18 -9.86 0.74
C LEU A 56 1.07 -10.43 -0.15
N ASP A 57 0.06 -9.64 -0.49
CA ASP A 57 -1.02 -10.03 -1.41
C ASP A 57 -0.57 -10.04 -2.88
N GLY A 58 0.70 -9.69 -3.15
CA GLY A 58 1.31 -9.78 -4.47
C GLY A 58 0.94 -8.61 -5.39
N SER A 59 0.88 -7.38 -4.87
CA SER A 59 0.76 -6.18 -5.69
C SER A 59 2.07 -5.91 -6.44
N ASP A 60 2.02 -5.70 -7.75
CA ASP A 60 3.22 -5.42 -8.57
C ASP A 60 3.83 -4.05 -8.25
N ALA A 61 2.98 -3.06 -7.99
CA ALA A 61 3.43 -1.73 -7.60
C ALA A 61 2.45 -1.06 -6.64
N ILE A 62 2.96 -0.09 -5.90
CA ILE A 62 2.16 0.83 -5.09
C ILE A 62 2.51 2.25 -5.54
N LEU A 63 1.50 3.00 -5.93
CA LEU A 63 1.59 4.38 -6.39
C LEU A 63 1.45 5.34 -5.21
N LEU A 64 2.50 6.12 -4.97
CA LEU A 64 2.47 7.27 -4.07
C LEU A 64 1.83 8.48 -4.75
N GLY A 65 0.87 9.11 -4.08
CA GLY A 65 0.06 10.20 -4.62
C GLY A 65 0.43 11.56 -4.01
N ALA A 66 -0.55 12.16 -3.32
CA ALA A 66 -0.46 13.50 -2.73
C ALA A 66 0.72 13.63 -1.76
N GLU A 67 1.04 12.55 -1.04
CA GLU A 67 2.14 12.44 -0.09
C GLU A 67 3.52 12.72 -0.71
N THR A 68 3.67 12.54 -2.03
CA THR A 68 4.91 12.87 -2.76
C THR A 68 4.76 14.05 -3.70
N LEU A 69 3.55 14.30 -4.23
CA LEU A 69 3.28 15.39 -5.16
C LEU A 69 3.24 16.76 -4.47
N CYS A 70 2.57 16.85 -3.32
CA CYS A 70 2.34 18.11 -2.60
C CYS A 70 2.44 17.98 -1.08
N GLY A 71 2.89 16.82 -0.57
CA GLY A 71 3.09 16.58 0.85
C GLY A 71 4.24 17.39 1.45
N LEU A 72 4.20 17.59 2.76
CA LEU A 72 5.22 18.31 3.52
C LEU A 72 6.54 17.52 3.62
N TYR A 73 6.48 16.19 3.49
CA TYR A 73 7.60 15.27 3.73
C TYR A 73 7.79 14.25 2.59
N PRO A 74 8.01 14.67 1.33
CA PRO A 74 8.04 13.76 0.19
C PRO A 74 9.24 12.80 0.22
N ILE A 75 10.40 13.25 0.69
CA ILE A 75 11.62 12.43 0.76
C ILE A 75 11.48 11.38 1.87
N GLU A 76 10.96 11.78 3.02
CA GLU A 76 10.73 10.90 4.16
C GLU A 76 9.62 9.89 3.86
N THR A 77 8.60 10.30 3.10
CA THR A 77 7.59 9.38 2.56
C THR A 77 8.24 8.28 1.74
N ILE A 78 9.05 8.62 0.73
CA ILE A 78 9.74 7.64 -0.11
C ILE A 78 10.68 6.76 0.73
N SER A 79 11.47 7.36 1.62
CA SER A 79 12.39 6.62 2.48
C SER A 79 11.68 5.67 3.45
N THR A 80 10.56 6.10 4.05
CA THR A 80 9.82 5.30 5.03
C THR A 80 9.09 4.17 4.32
N PHE A 81 8.42 4.48 3.22
CA PHE A 81 7.74 3.51 2.38
C PHE A 81 8.70 2.42 1.89
N GLY A 82 9.86 2.82 1.34
CA GLY A 82 10.88 1.88 0.87
C GLY A 82 11.42 0.97 1.98
N ARG A 83 11.58 1.46 3.21
CA ARG A 83 11.98 0.64 4.36
C ARG A 83 10.92 -0.41 4.71
N ILE A 84 9.64 -0.02 4.76
CA ILE A 84 8.54 -0.95 5.04
C ILE A 84 8.52 -2.07 3.98
N CYS A 85 8.57 -1.73 2.69
CA CYS A 85 8.60 -2.74 1.64
C CYS A 85 9.83 -3.67 1.75
N SER A 86 11.02 -3.10 1.99
CA SER A 86 12.25 -3.89 2.14
C SER A 86 12.18 -4.85 3.33
N GLU A 87 11.65 -4.41 4.47
CA GLU A 87 11.49 -5.26 5.66
C GLU A 87 10.50 -6.40 5.39
N VAL A 88 9.37 -6.11 4.75
CA VAL A 88 8.34 -7.10 4.43
C VAL A 88 8.86 -8.15 3.46
N ILE A 89 9.56 -7.74 2.39
CA ILE A 89 10.16 -8.65 1.41
C ILE A 89 11.24 -9.51 2.07
N SER A 90 12.12 -8.91 2.88
CA SER A 90 13.16 -9.66 3.60
C SER A 90 12.56 -10.69 4.55
N PHE A 91 11.46 -10.36 5.23
CA PHE A 91 10.77 -11.29 6.11
C PHE A 91 10.10 -12.43 5.31
N HIS A 92 9.42 -12.11 4.20
CA HIS A 92 8.74 -13.09 3.37
C HIS A 92 9.69 -14.15 2.82
N ILE A 93 10.85 -13.73 2.28
CA ILE A 93 11.89 -14.64 1.77
C ILE A 93 12.47 -15.53 2.87
N SER A 94 12.50 -15.07 4.12
CA SER A 94 13.06 -15.85 5.24
C SER A 94 12.12 -16.94 5.76
N VAL A 95 10.85 -16.92 5.37
CA VAL A 95 9.80 -17.83 5.89
C VAL A 95 9.38 -18.88 4.85
N GLU A 96 9.76 -18.71 3.57
CA GLU A 96 9.68 -19.75 2.52
C GLU A 96 10.95 -20.59 2.46
#